data_AF-A0A1G6Q697-F1
#
_entry.id   AF-A0A1G6Q697-F1
#
_cell.length_a   1.000
_cell.length_b   1.000
_cell.length_c   1.000
_cell.angle_alpha   90.00
_cell.angle_beta   90.00
_cell.angle_gamma   90.00
#
_symmetry.space_group_name_H-M   'P 1'
#
loop_
_entity.id
_entity.type
_entity.pdbx_description
1 polymer ?
#
loop_
_entity_poly.entity_id
_entity_poly.type
_entity_poly.pdbx_seq_one_letter_code
_entity_poly.pdbx_strand_id
1 'polypeptide(L)'
;MDTDRLKKRAKNLKRLLPAFIQEYGASPSLAACQELAARLDGFPSFHAAQRADAQSLPIQSTMPRLGALEFRIWDAVDGWRAPRQWKEDGHGALLLARRESHMAELEGMLDEHIEMHLPGPDYSLGQMSPAALRKLVTLARKAKEIEPGFLYATALEIGALIELGESEKAAWIGRSSVGRIDLELLPPAFASTLRYTENCNRGYLQLNHHYVLALIACGRRQEADVVCEKMLALCPDDNLGMRYLLSEGAQVAREKLKASSKASKTAS
;
A
#
# COMPACT_ATOMS: atom_id res chain seq x y z
N MET A 1 7.56 8.38 15.90
CA MET A 1 7.22 8.89 14.57
C MET A 1 8.08 10.12 14.41
N ASP A 2 9.05 10.09 13.50
CA ASP A 2 10.30 10.84 13.65
C ASP A 2 10.17 12.32 13.24
N THR A 3 10.41 13.21 14.20
CA THR A 3 10.46 14.67 13.98
C THR A 3 11.48 15.09 12.92
N ASP A 4 12.44 14.23 12.57
CA ASP A 4 13.42 14.49 11.52
C ASP A 4 12.81 14.45 10.11
N ARG A 5 11.74 13.69 9.86
CA ARG A 5 10.98 13.75 8.59
C ARG A 5 10.34 15.13 8.41
N LEU A 6 9.72 15.67 9.47
CA LEU A 6 9.13 17.01 9.45
C LEU A 6 10.20 18.09 9.23
N LYS A 7 11.38 17.96 9.86
CA LYS A 7 12.51 18.88 9.65
C LYS A 7 13.06 18.80 8.22
N LYS A 8 13.20 17.60 7.65
CA LYS A 8 13.64 17.42 6.25
C LYS A 8 12.62 17.97 5.27
N ARG A 9 11.33 17.71 5.47
CA ARG A 9 10.24 18.23 4.64
C ARG A 9 10.12 19.75 4.73
N ALA A 10 10.30 20.33 5.92
CA ALA A 10 10.36 21.78 6.10
C ALA A 10 11.54 22.43 5.33
N LYS A 11 12.70 21.77 5.31
CA LYS A 11 13.86 22.20 4.51
C LYS A 11 13.60 22.06 3.01
N ASN A 12 12.95 20.98 2.59
CA ASN A 12 12.60 20.74 1.18
C ASN A 12 11.52 21.71 0.69
N LEU A 13 10.51 22.04 1.50
CA LEU A 13 9.49 23.06 1.19
C LEU A 13 10.12 24.42 0.85
N LYS A 14 11.15 24.83 1.62
CA LYS A 14 11.89 26.06 1.33
C LYS A 14 12.62 26.00 -0.03
N ARG A 15 13.10 24.81 -0.43
CA ARG A 15 13.78 24.57 -1.71
C ARG A 15 12.82 24.40 -2.90
N LEU A 16 11.61 23.93 -2.65
CA LEU A 16 10.58 23.62 -3.66
C LEU A 16 9.63 24.79 -3.95
N LEU A 17 9.69 25.87 -3.17
CA LEU A 17 8.90 27.09 -3.37
C LEU A 17 9.68 28.30 -3.92
N PRO A 18 10.68 28.18 -4.81
CA PRO A 18 11.44 29.34 -5.29
C PRO A 18 10.57 30.28 -6.13
N ALA A 19 9.68 29.75 -6.97
CA ALA A 19 8.75 30.54 -7.79
C ALA A 19 7.72 31.31 -6.93
N PHE A 20 7.19 30.67 -5.88
CA PHE A 20 6.25 31.28 -4.94
C PHE A 20 6.89 32.42 -4.12
N ILE A 21 8.15 32.26 -3.70
CA ILE A 21 8.91 33.31 -3.02
C ILE A 21 9.20 34.50 -3.97
N GLN A 22 9.44 34.20 -5.25
CA GLN A 22 9.69 35.20 -6.28
C GLN A 22 8.44 36.02 -6.63
N GLU A 23 7.26 35.42 -6.52
CA GLU A 23 5.96 36.03 -6.82
C GLU A 23 5.36 36.82 -5.63
N TYR A 24 5.57 36.36 -4.37
CA TYR A 24 4.90 36.90 -3.18
C TYR A 24 5.83 37.49 -2.09
N GLY A 25 7.15 37.54 -2.32
CA GLY A 25 8.05 38.48 -1.64
C GLY A 25 8.52 38.16 -0.21
N ALA A 26 8.18 37.00 0.36
CA ALA A 26 8.72 36.59 1.66
C ALA A 26 9.09 35.10 1.69
N SER A 27 10.34 34.80 2.06
CA SER A 27 10.76 33.42 2.33
C SER A 27 10.18 32.98 3.68
N PRO A 28 9.33 31.94 3.75
CA PRO A 28 8.78 31.50 5.02
C PRO A 28 9.91 31.08 5.97
N SER A 29 9.77 31.45 7.24
CA SER A 29 10.75 31.07 8.27
C SER A 29 10.77 29.54 8.42
N LEU A 30 11.91 28.98 8.88
CA LEU A 30 12.01 27.54 9.09
C LEU A 30 10.93 27.03 10.05
N ALA A 31 10.59 27.81 11.08
CA ALA A 31 9.52 27.51 12.01
C ALA A 31 8.16 27.43 11.31
N ALA A 32 7.85 28.36 10.39
CA ALA A 32 6.61 28.31 9.61
C ALA A 32 6.57 27.09 8.68
N CYS A 33 7.70 26.71 8.06
CA CYS A 33 7.78 25.49 7.26
C CYS A 33 7.63 24.21 8.10
N GLN A 34 8.13 24.21 9.34
CA GLN A 34 7.97 23.10 10.28
C GLN A 34 6.51 22.94 10.74
N GLU A 35 5.83 24.05 11.03
CA GLU A 35 4.41 24.06 11.35
C GLU A 35 3.55 23.57 10.18
N LEU A 36 3.84 24.03 8.97
CA LEU A 36 3.13 23.58 7.76
C LEU A 36 3.39 22.09 7.48
N ALA A 37 4.64 21.64 7.57
CA ALA A 37 4.99 20.23 7.40
C ALA A 37 4.27 19.35 8.44
N ALA A 38 4.22 19.81 9.69
CA ALA A 38 3.51 19.12 10.77
C ALA A 38 2.01 18.99 10.44
N ARG A 39 1.36 20.07 10.00
CA ARG A 39 -0.07 20.06 9.61
C ARG A 39 -0.37 19.18 8.41
N LEU A 40 0.50 19.18 7.40
CA LEU A 40 0.37 18.30 6.23
C LEU A 40 0.50 16.81 6.61
N ASP A 41 1.23 16.52 7.68
CA ASP A 41 1.36 15.17 8.25
C ASP A 41 0.35 14.91 9.39
N GLY A 42 -0.68 15.77 9.53
CA GLY A 42 -1.81 15.57 10.44
C GLY A 42 -1.60 16.04 11.88
N PHE A 43 -0.50 16.75 12.17
CA PHE A 43 -0.23 17.32 13.50
C PHE A 43 -0.73 18.77 13.63
N PRO A 44 -1.28 19.17 14.79
CA PRO A 44 -1.74 20.55 14.98
C PRO A 44 -0.60 21.57 15.05
N SER A 45 0.60 21.14 15.49
CA SER A 45 1.81 21.95 15.51
C SER A 45 3.08 21.09 15.52
N PHE A 46 4.23 21.71 15.24
CA PHE A 46 5.52 21.01 15.26
C PHE A 46 5.88 20.54 16.68
N HIS A 47 5.54 21.31 17.70
CA HIS A 47 5.72 20.94 19.11
C HIS A 47 4.85 19.74 19.52
N ALA A 48 3.66 19.58 18.93
CA ALA A 48 2.82 18.40 19.14
C ALA A 48 3.46 17.14 18.53
N ALA A 49 4.05 17.26 17.34
CA ALA A 49 4.80 16.17 16.73
C ALA A 49 6.01 15.74 17.57
N GLN A 50 6.73 16.70 18.16
CA GLN A 50 7.87 16.40 19.05
C GLN A 50 7.48 15.64 20.32
N ARG A 51 6.35 16.00 20.94
CA ARG A 51 5.86 15.28 22.12
C ARG A 51 5.38 13.87 21.79
N ALA A 52 4.74 13.69 20.63
CA ALA A 52 4.33 12.37 20.14
C ALA A 52 5.54 11.45 19.89
N ASP A 53 6.64 12.00 19.37
CA ASP A 53 7.89 11.28 19.15
C ASP A 53 8.55 10.87 20.49
N ALA A 54 8.61 11.81 21.44
CA ALA A 54 9.19 11.58 22.77
C ALA A 54 8.42 10.56 23.64
N GLN A 55 7.12 10.36 23.39
CA GLN A 55 6.28 9.41 24.14
C GLN A 55 6.28 7.99 23.56
N SER A 56 7.03 7.73 22.48
CA SER A 56 7.14 6.39 21.91
C SER A 56 8.04 5.46 22.75
N LEU A 57 7.43 4.77 23.73
CA LEU A 57 8.10 3.71 24.49
C LEU A 57 8.41 2.49 23.60
N PRO A 58 9.50 1.74 23.87
CA PRO A 58 9.81 0.52 23.13
C PRO A 58 8.83 -0.59 23.54
N ILE A 59 7.86 -0.91 22.68
CA ILE A 59 6.93 -2.01 22.91
C ILE A 59 7.62 -3.32 22.52
N GLN A 60 7.95 -4.16 23.51
CA GLN A 60 8.29 -5.56 23.30
C GLN A 60 7.02 -6.30 22.82
N SER A 61 7.00 -6.72 21.55
CA SER A 61 5.92 -7.53 20.97
C SER A 61 6.48 -8.90 20.58
N THR A 62 5.89 -9.95 21.18
CA THR A 62 6.16 -11.39 20.96
C THR A 62 5.39 -11.98 19.78
N MET A 63 4.94 -11.16 18.82
CA MET A 63 4.23 -11.63 17.64
C MET A 63 5.19 -12.15 16.56
N PRO A 64 4.79 -13.13 15.72
CA PRO A 64 5.57 -13.52 14.54
C PRO A 64 5.78 -12.28 13.66
N ARG A 65 7.02 -12.01 13.25
CA ARG A 65 7.35 -10.82 12.46
C ARG A 65 7.76 -11.20 11.05
N LEU A 66 7.09 -10.63 10.06
CA LEU A 66 7.62 -10.56 8.69
C LEU A 66 8.57 -9.37 8.62
N GLY A 67 9.85 -9.61 8.96
CA GLY A 67 10.83 -8.53 9.09
C GLY A 67 10.44 -7.57 10.22
N ALA A 68 10.26 -6.30 9.90
CA ALA A 68 9.79 -5.27 10.83
C ALA A 68 8.28 -5.01 10.76
N LEU A 69 7.51 -5.77 9.97
CA LEU A 69 6.08 -5.53 9.80
C LEU A 69 5.29 -5.95 11.05
N GLU A 70 4.42 -5.06 11.50
CA GLU A 70 3.54 -5.21 12.66
C GLU A 70 2.11 -4.84 12.27
N PHE A 71 1.13 -5.47 12.93
CA PHE A 71 -0.27 -5.08 12.85
C PHE A 71 -0.72 -4.36 14.12
N ARG A 72 -1.40 -3.21 13.99
CA ARG A 72 -1.96 -2.44 15.11
C ARG A 72 -3.40 -2.02 14.82
N ILE A 73 -4.21 -1.87 15.87
CA ILE A 73 -5.59 -1.38 15.78
C ILE A 73 -5.66 -0.02 16.48
N TRP A 74 -6.29 0.98 15.87
CA TRP A 74 -6.37 2.35 16.39
C TRP A 74 -7.82 2.76 16.70
N ASP A 75 -8.02 3.51 17.79
CA ASP A 75 -9.26 4.24 18.06
C ASP A 75 -9.28 5.61 17.39
N ALA A 76 -10.48 6.06 17.00
CA ALA A 76 -10.76 7.48 16.80
C ALA A 76 -11.11 8.11 18.16
N VAL A 77 -10.12 8.54 18.92
CA VAL A 77 -10.36 9.42 20.09
C VAL A 77 -10.21 10.84 19.59
N ASP A 78 -11.30 11.60 19.45
CA ASP A 78 -11.35 13.02 19.05
C ASP A 78 -9.99 13.64 18.64
N GLY A 79 -9.58 13.37 17.39
CA GLY A 79 -8.37 13.93 16.78
C GLY A 79 -7.03 13.22 17.02
N TRP A 80 -6.99 12.12 17.77
CA TRP A 80 -5.79 11.30 18.00
C TRP A 80 -6.06 9.80 17.95
N ARG A 81 -5.08 9.05 17.45
CA ARG A 81 -5.13 7.59 17.32
C ARG A 81 -4.14 6.97 18.30
N ALA A 82 -4.63 6.22 19.28
CA ALA A 82 -3.80 5.40 20.16
C ALA A 82 -3.93 3.90 19.77
N PRO A 83 -2.83 3.12 19.77
CA PRO A 83 -2.88 1.72 19.37
C PRO A 83 -3.40 0.86 20.52
N ARG A 84 -4.36 -0.02 20.25
CA ARG A 84 -4.91 -1.00 21.20
C ARG A 84 -4.22 -2.36 21.11
N GLN A 85 -4.22 -3.07 22.24
CA GLN A 85 -4.03 -4.52 22.29
C GLN A 85 -5.41 -5.21 22.20
N TRP A 86 -5.80 -5.54 20.97
CA TRP A 86 -6.73 -6.57 20.52
C TRP A 86 -7.88 -6.97 21.47
N LYS A 87 -9.08 -6.43 21.20
CA LYS A 87 -10.40 -7.07 21.47
C LYS A 87 -11.66 -6.32 20.98
N GLU A 88 -11.55 -5.18 20.28
CA GLU A 88 -12.71 -4.33 19.96
C GLU A 88 -12.59 -3.67 18.56
N ASP A 89 -13.71 -3.14 18.05
CA ASP A 89 -13.84 -2.49 16.74
C ASP A 89 -12.95 -1.24 16.62
N GLY A 90 -12.09 -1.16 15.58
CA GLY A 90 -11.19 -0.03 15.34
C GLY A 90 -10.34 -0.19 14.08
N HIS A 91 -9.77 0.88 13.52
CA HIS A 91 -9.08 0.78 12.21
C HIS A 91 -7.75 0.05 12.31
N GLY A 92 -7.54 -0.94 11.46
CA GLY A 92 -6.29 -1.69 11.39
C GLY A 92 -5.21 -0.93 10.61
N ALA A 93 -3.96 -1.10 11.03
CA ALA A 93 -2.79 -0.55 10.39
C ALA A 93 -1.67 -1.59 10.32
N LEU A 94 -1.17 -1.85 9.11
CA LEU A 94 0.05 -2.63 8.87
C LEU A 94 1.25 -1.68 8.80
N LEU A 95 2.12 -1.74 9.79
CA LEU A 95 3.17 -0.75 10.04
C LEU A 95 4.55 -1.40 10.04
N LEU A 96 5.55 -0.74 9.46
CA LEU A 96 6.95 -1.18 9.58
C LEU A 96 7.60 -0.53 10.80
N ALA A 97 7.95 -1.34 11.80
CA ALA A 97 8.62 -0.94 13.04
C ALA A 97 10.15 -0.76 12.89
N ARG A 98 10.59 -0.20 11.76
CA ARG A 98 12.00 0.15 11.48
C ARG A 98 12.20 1.65 11.61
N ARG A 99 13.48 2.06 11.73
CA ARG A 99 13.87 3.48 11.60
C ARG A 99 13.44 3.99 10.22
N GLU A 100 12.69 5.09 10.22
CA GLU A 100 12.06 5.66 9.02
C GLU A 100 13.07 5.98 7.90
N SER A 101 14.32 6.30 8.24
CA SER A 101 15.37 6.62 7.26
C SER A 101 15.74 5.47 6.32
N HIS A 102 15.80 4.23 6.82
CA HIS A 102 16.11 3.07 5.97
C HIS A 102 14.96 2.74 5.01
N MET A 103 13.72 2.99 5.43
CA MET A 103 12.56 2.73 4.58
C MET A 103 12.46 3.74 3.44
N ALA A 104 12.74 5.02 3.73
CA ALA A 104 12.77 6.07 2.72
C ALA A 104 13.82 5.82 1.63
N GLU A 105 14.95 5.19 1.96
CA GLU A 105 15.97 4.81 0.98
C GLU A 105 15.47 3.68 0.05
N LEU A 106 14.75 2.70 0.60
CA LEU A 106 14.17 1.61 -0.18
C LEU A 106 13.02 2.09 -1.08
N GLU A 107 12.13 2.93 -0.53
CA GLU A 107 11.05 3.61 -1.29
C GLU A 107 11.64 4.47 -2.39
N GLY A 108 12.59 5.36 -2.05
CA GLY A 108 13.24 6.26 -3.01
C GLY A 108 13.91 5.51 -4.17
N MET A 109 14.61 4.40 -3.90
CA MET A 109 15.22 3.57 -4.95
C MET A 109 14.18 3.01 -5.95
N LEU A 110 12.99 2.64 -5.48
CA LEU A 110 11.93 2.10 -6.33
C LEU A 110 11.22 3.22 -7.09
N ASP A 111 10.88 4.30 -6.39
CA ASP A 111 10.17 5.46 -6.95
C ASP A 111 11.02 6.16 -8.00
N GLU A 112 12.31 6.37 -7.76
CA GLU A 112 13.25 6.94 -8.75
C GLU A 112 13.26 6.11 -10.04
N HIS A 113 13.26 4.78 -9.93
CA HIS A 113 13.20 3.89 -11.10
C HIS A 113 11.89 4.01 -11.86
N ILE A 114 10.76 4.14 -11.16
CA ILE A 114 9.44 4.34 -11.77
C ILE A 114 9.40 5.70 -12.48
N GLU A 115 9.77 6.78 -11.78
CA GLU A 115 9.74 8.16 -12.30
C GLU A 115 10.62 8.36 -13.54
N MET A 116 11.79 7.70 -13.59
CA MET A 116 12.67 7.74 -14.78
C MET A 116 12.00 7.21 -16.05
N HIS A 117 11.05 6.29 -15.91
CA HIS A 117 10.39 5.64 -17.04
C HIS A 117 8.95 6.10 -17.25
N LEU A 118 8.30 6.64 -16.22
CA LEU A 118 6.91 7.05 -16.19
C LEU A 118 6.75 8.42 -15.51
N PRO A 119 7.17 9.52 -16.19
CA PRO A 119 7.06 10.85 -15.61
C PRO A 119 5.59 11.30 -15.57
N GLY A 120 5.06 11.55 -14.36
CA GLY A 120 3.73 12.13 -14.16
C GLY A 120 2.90 11.39 -13.11
N PRO A 121 1.71 11.92 -12.77
CA PRO A 121 0.85 11.38 -11.72
C PRO A 121 0.08 10.11 -12.16
N ASP A 122 -0.18 9.95 -13.46
CA ASP A 122 -0.98 8.87 -14.02
C ASP A 122 -0.08 7.85 -14.73
N TYR A 123 0.68 7.09 -13.94
CA TYR A 123 1.55 6.06 -14.48
C TYR A 123 0.89 4.68 -14.42
N SER A 124 1.06 3.92 -15.51
CA SER A 124 0.75 2.48 -15.55
C SER A 124 2.03 1.71 -15.85
N LEU A 125 2.32 0.66 -15.07
CA LEU A 125 3.51 -0.16 -15.29
C LEU A 125 3.55 -0.75 -16.71
N GLY A 126 2.39 -0.98 -17.34
CA GLY A 126 2.32 -1.45 -18.73
C GLY A 126 2.88 -0.49 -19.78
N GLN A 127 3.16 0.77 -19.41
CA GLN A 127 3.84 1.74 -20.26
C GLN A 127 5.38 1.62 -20.19
N MET A 128 5.92 0.88 -19.22
CA MET A 128 7.37 0.66 -19.11
C MET A 128 7.86 -0.35 -20.15
N SER A 129 9.09 -0.16 -20.64
CA SER A 129 9.73 -1.17 -21.49
C SER A 129 9.96 -2.49 -20.71
N PRO A 130 9.99 -3.65 -21.39
CA PRO A 130 10.31 -4.93 -20.73
C PRO A 130 11.66 -4.94 -19.98
N ALA A 131 12.65 -4.18 -20.48
CA ALA A 131 13.93 -4.04 -19.79
C ALA A 131 13.80 -3.27 -18.46
N ALA A 132 13.01 -2.18 -18.47
CA ALA A 132 12.73 -1.39 -17.28
C ALA A 132 11.92 -2.18 -16.24
N LEU A 133 10.94 -2.98 -16.69
CA LEU A 133 10.16 -3.87 -15.82
C LEU A 133 11.04 -4.95 -15.16
N ARG A 134 11.93 -5.60 -15.90
CA ARG A 134 12.89 -6.57 -15.33
C ARG A 134 13.83 -5.92 -14.31
N LYS A 135 14.23 -4.67 -14.54
CA LYS A 135 15.02 -3.91 -13.57
C LYS A 135 14.21 -3.61 -12.30
N LEU A 136 12.94 -3.21 -12.43
CA LEU A 136 12.05 -2.98 -11.30
C LEU A 136 11.87 -4.26 -10.46
N VAL A 137 11.65 -5.42 -11.08
CA VAL A 137 11.60 -6.72 -10.38
C VAL A 137 12.88 -6.98 -9.59
N THR A 138 14.05 -6.67 -10.16
CA THR A 138 15.35 -6.84 -9.49
C THR A 138 15.48 -5.92 -8.27
N LEU A 139 15.09 -4.65 -8.40
CA LEU A 139 15.14 -3.68 -7.31
C LEU A 139 14.16 -4.05 -6.20
N ALA A 140 12.95 -4.46 -6.54
CA ALA A 140 11.93 -4.93 -5.62
C ALA A 140 12.42 -6.13 -4.80
N ARG A 141 13.05 -7.12 -5.44
CA ARG A 141 13.65 -8.27 -4.74
C ARG A 141 14.74 -7.85 -3.77
N LYS A 142 15.64 -6.96 -4.19
CA LYS A 142 16.69 -6.41 -3.32
C LYS A 142 16.10 -5.70 -2.10
N ALA A 143 15.03 -4.92 -2.29
CA ALA A 143 14.35 -4.25 -1.18
C ALA A 143 13.72 -5.26 -0.21
N LYS A 144 13.12 -6.34 -0.72
CA LYS A 144 12.56 -7.43 0.11
C LYS A 144 13.62 -8.25 0.84
N GLU A 145 14.82 -8.41 0.28
CA GLU A 145 15.95 -9.05 0.97
C GLU A 145 16.41 -8.22 2.18
N ILE A 146 16.39 -6.89 2.04
CA ILE A 146 16.75 -5.96 3.11
C ILE A 146 15.64 -5.88 4.17
N GLU A 147 14.38 -5.77 3.73
CA GLU A 147 13.21 -5.69 4.58
C GLU A 147 12.06 -6.56 4.04
N PRO A 148 11.94 -7.82 4.50
CA PRO A 148 10.90 -8.75 4.04
C PRO A 148 9.48 -8.26 4.29
N GLY A 149 9.29 -7.37 5.27
CA GLY A 149 8.01 -6.75 5.59
C GLY A 149 7.61 -5.62 4.64
N PHE A 150 8.48 -5.22 3.71
CA PHE A 150 8.23 -4.07 2.83
C PHE A 150 7.27 -4.43 1.70
N LEU A 151 5.98 -4.38 2.01
CA LEU A 151 4.91 -4.86 1.15
C LEU A 151 4.81 -4.11 -0.19
N TYR A 152 5.19 -2.83 -0.21
CA TYR A 152 5.21 -2.03 -1.44
C TYR A 152 6.15 -2.62 -2.49
N ALA A 153 7.35 -3.08 -2.10
CA ALA A 153 8.26 -3.76 -3.01
C ALA A 153 7.65 -5.05 -3.57
N THR A 154 6.92 -5.82 -2.75
CA THR A 154 6.25 -7.03 -3.23
C THR A 154 5.12 -6.72 -4.20
N ALA A 155 4.34 -5.66 -3.94
CA ALA A 155 3.31 -5.19 -4.86
C ALA A 155 3.91 -4.81 -6.23
N LEU A 156 5.01 -4.04 -6.24
CA LEU A 156 5.72 -3.67 -7.47
C LEU A 156 6.32 -4.86 -8.22
N GLU A 157 6.88 -5.84 -7.49
CA GLU A 157 7.38 -7.08 -8.12
C GLU A 157 6.26 -7.81 -8.89
N ILE A 158 5.11 -8.01 -8.24
CA ILE A 158 3.97 -8.72 -8.85
C ILE A 158 3.42 -7.91 -10.03
N GLY A 159 3.21 -6.60 -9.85
CA GLY A 159 2.74 -5.71 -10.92
C GLY A 159 3.64 -5.79 -12.16
N ALA A 160 4.96 -5.69 -11.97
CA ALA A 160 5.90 -5.78 -13.08
C ALA A 160 5.94 -7.17 -13.74
N LEU A 161 5.76 -8.26 -12.98
CA LEU A 161 5.71 -9.62 -13.53
C LEU A 161 4.46 -9.85 -14.38
N ILE A 162 3.32 -9.25 -14.03
CA ILE A 162 2.10 -9.31 -14.85
C ILE A 162 2.34 -8.68 -16.22
N GLU A 163 2.92 -7.49 -16.25
CA GLU A 163 3.24 -6.77 -17.50
C GLU A 163 4.30 -7.49 -18.35
N LEU A 164 5.15 -8.31 -17.72
CA LEU A 164 6.11 -9.17 -18.42
C LEU A 164 5.49 -10.50 -18.93
N GLY A 165 4.19 -10.73 -18.68
CA GLY A 165 3.52 -11.98 -19.03
C GLY A 165 3.83 -13.15 -18.09
N GLU A 166 4.53 -12.92 -16.97
CA GLU A 166 4.89 -13.92 -15.96
C GLU A 166 3.78 -14.08 -14.89
N SER A 167 2.52 -14.13 -15.32
CA SER A 167 1.35 -14.05 -14.42
C SER A 167 1.25 -15.21 -13.42
N GLU A 168 1.62 -16.44 -13.79
CA GLU A 168 1.63 -17.58 -12.84
C GLU A 168 2.60 -17.37 -11.68
N LYS A 169 3.78 -16.82 -11.98
CA LYS A 169 4.78 -16.49 -10.97
C LYS A 169 4.31 -15.32 -10.10
N ALA A 170 3.70 -14.31 -10.71
CA ALA A 170 3.07 -13.21 -9.99
C ALA A 170 1.97 -13.72 -9.03
N ALA A 171 1.12 -14.64 -9.48
CA ALA A 171 0.07 -15.26 -8.66
C ALA A 171 0.64 -16.11 -7.53
N TRP A 172 1.72 -16.87 -7.76
CA TRP A 172 2.39 -17.63 -6.70
C TRP A 172 2.99 -16.73 -5.61
N ILE A 173 3.72 -15.67 -6.01
CA ILE A 173 4.30 -14.69 -5.08
C ILE A 173 3.18 -13.98 -4.30
N GLY A 174 2.12 -13.56 -4.99
CA GLY A 174 0.94 -12.93 -4.38
C GLY A 174 0.30 -13.82 -3.33
N ARG A 175 -0.04 -15.06 -3.70
CA ARG A 175 -0.64 -16.06 -2.78
C ARG A 175 0.22 -16.28 -1.55
N SER A 176 1.52 -16.51 -1.72
CA SER A 176 2.44 -16.78 -0.61
C SER A 176 2.59 -15.58 0.33
N SER A 177 2.71 -14.37 -0.22
CA SER A 177 2.91 -13.14 0.55
C SER A 177 1.64 -12.75 1.30
N VAL A 178 0.49 -12.74 0.62
CA VAL A 178 -0.81 -12.43 1.22
C VAL A 178 -1.16 -13.47 2.27
N GLY A 179 -1.04 -14.77 1.96
CA GLY A 179 -1.35 -15.84 2.90
C GLY A 179 -0.51 -15.75 4.17
N ARG A 180 0.77 -15.38 4.06
CA ARG A 180 1.64 -15.17 5.22
C ARG A 180 1.16 -14.01 6.10
N ILE A 181 0.78 -12.88 5.51
CA ILE A 181 0.28 -11.72 6.28
C ILE A 181 -1.06 -12.05 6.93
N ASP A 182 -1.96 -12.70 6.19
CA ASP A 182 -3.29 -13.08 6.67
C ASP A 182 -3.21 -14.07 7.84
N LEU A 183 -2.23 -14.98 7.84
CA LEU A 183 -2.04 -15.98 8.88
C LEU A 183 -1.20 -15.50 10.07
N GLU A 184 -0.13 -14.74 9.82
CA GLU A 184 0.87 -14.39 10.85
C GLU A 184 0.61 -13.04 11.51
N LEU A 185 -0.08 -12.10 10.83
CA LEU A 185 -0.18 -10.71 11.27
C LEU A 185 -1.62 -10.24 11.49
N LEU A 186 -2.56 -10.66 10.66
CA LEU A 186 -3.96 -10.27 10.83
C LEU A 186 -4.62 -11.09 11.95
N PRO A 187 -5.44 -10.48 12.81
CA PRO A 187 -6.25 -11.20 13.78
C PRO A 187 -7.14 -12.25 13.13
N PRO A 188 -7.20 -13.47 13.69
CA PRO A 188 -8.35 -14.33 13.47
C PRO A 188 -9.61 -13.55 13.82
N ALA A 189 -10.56 -13.46 12.89
CA ALA A 189 -11.79 -12.66 13.01
C ALA A 189 -11.58 -11.14 13.11
N PHE A 190 -10.55 -10.57 12.47
CA PHE A 190 -10.49 -9.12 12.24
C PHE A 190 -11.71 -8.68 11.42
N ALA A 191 -12.69 -8.08 12.10
CA ALA A 191 -13.95 -7.61 11.51
C ALA A 191 -13.92 -6.13 11.13
N SER A 192 -12.76 -5.48 11.25
CA SER A 192 -12.63 -4.05 11.01
C SER A 192 -11.95 -3.75 9.66
N THR A 193 -11.74 -2.46 9.41
CA THR A 193 -11.30 -1.94 8.12
C THR A 193 -9.84 -1.47 8.13
N LEU A 194 -9.18 -1.66 6.99
CA LEU A 194 -7.92 -1.05 6.61
C LEU A 194 -8.22 0.12 5.68
N ARG A 195 -7.98 1.35 6.13
CA ARG A 195 -8.22 2.53 5.31
C ARG A 195 -7.09 2.71 4.30
N TYR A 196 -7.44 2.87 3.03
CA TYR A 196 -6.47 3.17 1.96
C TYR A 196 -5.80 4.54 2.12
N THR A 197 -6.48 5.50 2.75
CA THR A 197 -5.92 6.83 3.03
C THR A 197 -4.72 6.75 3.98
N GLU A 198 -4.56 5.67 4.73
CA GLU A 198 -3.40 5.43 5.59
C GLU A 198 -2.28 4.81 4.77
N ASN A 199 -1.19 5.57 4.60
CA ASN A 199 -0.05 5.17 3.76
C ASN A 199 0.51 3.79 4.13
N CYS A 200 0.53 3.44 5.42
CA CYS A 200 1.03 2.17 5.90
C CYS A 200 0.21 0.96 5.40
N ASN A 201 -1.10 1.13 5.16
CA ASN A 201 -1.95 0.08 4.63
C ASN A 201 -1.81 -0.09 3.10
N ARG A 202 -1.36 0.93 2.38
CA ARG A 202 -1.35 0.93 0.91
C ARG A 202 -0.55 -0.22 0.32
N GLY A 203 0.62 -0.53 0.89
CA GLY A 203 1.44 -1.65 0.41
C GLY A 203 0.71 -2.99 0.45
N TYR A 204 -0.03 -3.29 1.52
CA TYR A 204 -0.83 -4.51 1.62
C TYR A 204 -2.03 -4.49 0.67
N LEU A 205 -2.72 -3.35 0.56
CA LEU A 205 -3.89 -3.23 -0.29
C LEU A 205 -3.51 -3.33 -1.79
N GLN A 206 -2.42 -2.68 -2.20
CA GLN A 206 -1.85 -2.78 -3.55
C GLN A 206 -1.32 -4.20 -3.85
N LEU A 207 -0.69 -4.86 -2.87
CA LEU A 207 -0.28 -6.26 -2.99
C LEU A 207 -1.48 -7.17 -3.33
N ASN A 208 -2.59 -7.04 -2.60
CA ASN A 208 -3.80 -7.81 -2.90
C ASN A 208 -4.40 -7.44 -4.27
N HIS A 209 -4.37 -6.16 -4.66
CA HIS A 209 -4.82 -5.73 -5.98
C HIS A 209 -4.03 -6.39 -7.12
N HIS A 210 -2.70 -6.31 -7.08
CA HIS A 210 -1.88 -6.98 -8.10
C HIS A 210 -2.02 -8.51 -8.04
N TYR A 211 -2.24 -9.10 -6.86
CA TYR A 211 -2.53 -10.53 -6.76
C TYR A 211 -3.84 -10.91 -7.47
N VAL A 212 -4.91 -10.11 -7.31
CA VAL A 212 -6.17 -10.29 -8.06
C VAL A 212 -5.92 -10.22 -9.57
N LEU A 213 -5.19 -9.21 -10.03
CA LEU A 213 -4.87 -9.07 -11.46
C LEU A 213 -4.08 -10.27 -12.00
N ALA A 214 -3.11 -10.79 -11.24
CA ALA A 214 -2.37 -11.99 -11.61
C ALA A 214 -3.29 -13.23 -11.71
N LEU A 215 -4.21 -13.42 -10.76
CA LEU A 215 -5.19 -14.52 -10.80
C LEU A 215 -6.10 -14.40 -12.03
N ILE A 216 -6.57 -13.20 -12.36
CA ILE A 216 -7.38 -12.95 -13.55
C ILE A 216 -6.59 -13.29 -14.83
N ALA A 217 -5.33 -12.84 -14.93
CA ALA A 217 -4.47 -13.13 -16.07
C ALA A 217 -4.19 -14.64 -16.24
N CYS A 218 -4.18 -15.41 -15.13
CA CYS A 218 -4.11 -16.87 -15.13
C CYS A 218 -5.45 -17.58 -15.41
N GLY A 219 -6.55 -16.84 -15.63
CA GLY A 219 -7.89 -17.42 -15.80
C GLY A 219 -8.51 -17.98 -14.51
N ARG A 220 -7.90 -17.73 -13.34
CA ARG A 220 -8.31 -18.23 -12.02
C ARG A 220 -9.34 -17.29 -11.37
N ARG A 221 -10.44 -17.03 -12.10
CA ARG A 221 -11.41 -15.99 -11.73
C ARG A 221 -12.08 -16.23 -10.38
N GLN A 222 -12.45 -17.46 -10.06
CA GLN A 222 -13.09 -17.78 -8.77
C GLN A 222 -12.19 -17.42 -7.59
N GLU A 223 -10.88 -17.65 -7.69
CA GLU A 223 -9.94 -17.27 -6.65
C GLU A 223 -9.77 -15.74 -6.58
N ALA A 224 -9.78 -15.05 -7.73
CA ALA A 224 -9.72 -13.60 -7.78
C ALA A 224 -10.94 -12.96 -7.09
N ASP A 225 -12.14 -13.51 -7.33
CA ASP A 225 -13.40 -13.02 -6.74
C ASP A 225 -13.37 -13.15 -5.20
N VAL A 226 -12.87 -14.27 -4.67
CA VAL A 226 -12.68 -14.46 -3.21
C VAL A 226 -11.75 -13.39 -2.61
N VAL A 227 -10.66 -13.05 -3.30
CA VAL A 227 -9.74 -12.00 -2.84
C VAL A 227 -10.40 -10.61 -2.94
N CYS A 228 -11.16 -10.34 -4.00
CA CYS A 228 -11.95 -9.11 -4.14
C CYS A 228 -12.95 -8.96 -2.99
N GLU A 229 -13.70 -10.00 -2.64
CA GLU A 229 -14.65 -9.99 -1.52
C GLU A 229 -13.96 -9.72 -0.18
N LYS A 230 -12.83 -10.40 0.09
CA LYS A 230 -11.99 -10.12 1.26
C LYS A 230 -11.55 -8.65 1.29
N MET A 231 -11.09 -8.14 0.14
CA MET A 231 -10.62 -6.76 0.03
C MET A 231 -11.74 -5.73 0.21
N LEU A 232 -12.97 -6.03 -0.21
CA LEU A 232 -14.13 -5.16 0.03
C LEU A 232 -14.60 -5.18 1.48
N ALA A 233 -14.43 -6.31 2.19
CA ALA A 233 -14.65 -6.36 3.63
C ALA A 233 -13.59 -5.53 4.38
N LEU A 234 -12.32 -5.64 3.99
CA LEU A 234 -11.22 -4.91 4.63
C LEU A 234 -11.19 -3.42 4.25
N CYS A 235 -11.48 -3.05 3.00
CA CYS A 235 -11.43 -1.67 2.51
C CYS A 235 -12.72 -1.32 1.74
N PRO A 236 -13.83 -1.03 2.46
CA PRO A 236 -15.14 -0.80 1.84
C PRO A 236 -15.21 0.40 0.89
N ASP A 237 -14.32 1.39 1.06
CA ASP A 237 -14.24 2.57 0.20
C ASP A 237 -13.81 2.23 -1.24
N ASP A 238 -13.18 1.07 -1.43
CA ASP A 238 -12.79 0.51 -2.73
C ASP A 238 -11.96 1.44 -3.64
N ASN A 239 -10.95 2.09 -3.08
CA ASN A 239 -10.05 2.98 -3.83
C ASN A 239 -9.16 2.27 -4.87
N LEU A 240 -9.28 0.94 -5.01
CA LEU A 240 -8.51 0.09 -5.91
C LEU A 240 -9.37 -0.58 -6.99
N GLY A 241 -10.67 -0.28 -7.07
CA GLY A 241 -11.55 -0.79 -8.12
C GLY A 241 -11.89 -2.29 -8.01
N MET A 242 -11.88 -2.86 -6.81
CA MET A 242 -12.25 -4.25 -6.55
C MET A 242 -13.70 -4.56 -6.93
N ARG A 243 -14.65 -3.62 -6.76
CA ARG A 243 -16.04 -3.81 -7.22
C ARG A 243 -16.11 -3.92 -8.73
N TYR A 244 -15.33 -3.10 -9.44
CA TYR A 244 -15.24 -3.19 -10.90
C TYR A 244 -14.72 -4.56 -11.33
N LEU A 245 -13.60 -4.99 -10.74
CA LEU A 245 -13.01 -6.32 -10.99
C LEU A 245 -13.98 -7.45 -10.62
N LEU A 246 -14.76 -7.35 -9.55
CA LEU A 246 -15.75 -8.37 -9.21
C LEU A 246 -16.92 -8.40 -10.22
N SER A 247 -17.38 -7.22 -10.67
CA SER A 247 -18.52 -7.07 -11.58
C SER A 247 -18.26 -7.61 -13.00
N GLU A 248 -17.05 -7.43 -13.53
CA GLU A 248 -16.66 -8.05 -14.81
C GLU A 248 -16.75 -9.59 -14.74
N GLY A 249 -16.48 -10.17 -13.57
CA GLY A 249 -16.47 -11.62 -13.37
C GLY A 249 -17.88 -12.18 -13.39
N ALA A 250 -18.78 -11.48 -12.70
CA ALA A 250 -20.21 -11.76 -12.72
C ALA A 250 -20.79 -11.65 -14.14
N GLN A 251 -20.31 -10.70 -14.95
CA GLN A 251 -20.76 -10.56 -16.34
C GLN A 251 -20.30 -11.74 -17.21
N VAL A 252 -19.02 -12.12 -17.16
CA VAL A 252 -18.48 -13.27 -17.90
C VAL A 252 -19.18 -14.59 -17.49
N ALA A 253 -19.47 -14.77 -16.20
CA ALA A 253 -20.18 -15.95 -15.71
C ALA A 253 -21.63 -16.01 -16.23
N ARG A 254 -22.35 -14.87 -16.28
CA ARG A 254 -23.70 -14.77 -16.84
C ARG A 254 -23.74 -15.07 -18.34
N GLU A 255 -22.74 -14.63 -19.08
CA GLU A 255 -22.62 -14.90 -20.52
C GLU A 255 -22.37 -16.39 -20.80
N LYS A 256 -21.51 -17.05 -19.99
CA LYS A 256 -21.30 -18.51 -20.07
C LYS A 256 -22.58 -19.29 -19.77
N LEU A 257 -23.34 -18.92 -18.72
CA LEU A 257 -24.61 -19.56 -18.41
C LEU A 257 -25.66 -19.39 -19.52
N LYS A 258 -25.74 -18.20 -20.13
CA LYS A 258 -26.59 -17.96 -21.31
C LYS A 258 -26.18 -18.84 -22.48
N ALA A 259 -24.88 -18.97 -22.75
CA ALA A 259 -24.36 -19.83 -23.83
C ALA A 259 -24.68 -21.33 -23.59
N SER A 260 -24.47 -21.84 -22.37
CA SER A 260 -24.79 -23.22 -22.00
C SER A 260 -26.30 -23.52 -22.07
N SER A 261 -27.15 -22.57 -21.66
CA SER A 261 -28.61 -22.71 -21.76
C SER A 261 -29.12 -22.71 -23.21
N LYS A 262 -28.43 -22.00 -24.11
CA LYS A 262 -28.74 -21.96 -25.54
C LYS A 262 -28.30 -23.24 -26.24
N ALA A 263 -27.12 -23.78 -25.90
CA ALA A 263 -26.62 -25.06 -26.41
C ALA A 263 -27.50 -26.25 -26.02
N SER A 264 -28.02 -26.26 -24.80
CA SER A 264 -28.96 -27.29 -24.33
C SER A 264 -30.31 -27.25 -25.05
N LYS A 265 -30.78 -26.07 -25.47
CA LYS A 265 -32.05 -25.91 -26.22
C LYS A 265 -31.95 -26.25 -27.70
N THR A 266 -30.75 -26.24 -28.28
CA THR A 266 -30.50 -26.61 -29.68
C THR A 266 -30.18 -28.10 -29.86
N ALA A 267 -29.96 -28.82 -28.76
CA ALA A 267 -29.69 -30.27 -28.75
C ALA A 267 -30.92 -31.12 -28.38
N SER A 268 -32.09 -30.48 -28.19
CA SER A 268 -33.41 -31.11 -28.02
C SER A 268 -34.26 -30.83 -29.26
#